data_AF-A0A2N5D686-F1
#
_entry.id   AF-A0A2N5D686-F1
#
_cell.length_a   1.000
_cell.length_b   1.000
_cell.length_c   1.000
_cell.angle_alpha   90.00
_cell.angle_beta   90.00
_cell.angle_gamma   90.00
#
_symmetry.space_group_name_H-M   'P 1'
#
loop_
_entity.id
_entity.type
_entity.pdbx_description
1 polymer ?
#
loop_
_entity_poly.entity_id
_entity_poly.type
_entity_poly.pdbx_seq_one_letter_code
_entity_poly.pdbx_strand_id
1 'polypeptide(L)'
;MIFEKTLMTLAAAAAIAAAAAVSVFAAAFALYAVLAPFLTPAGAAAVVAAVFALVVALTGLIVASRAEAASARARHAAPPHVDGLTERLVDMVKDRPLLSIGAALAAGVFALKNPTFTASVASAFMASRRASSPPPPR
;
A
#
# COMPACT_ATOMS: atom_id res chain seq x y z
N MET A 1 0.37 24.27 -11.93
CA MET A 1 -0.42 23.21 -12.59
C MET A 1 -0.12 21.78 -12.10
N ILE A 2 1.14 21.34 -12.01
CA ILE A 2 1.43 19.96 -11.52
C ILE A 2 1.13 19.77 -10.03
N PHE A 3 1.47 20.75 -9.18
CA PHE A 3 1.25 20.70 -7.73
C PHE A 3 -0.24 20.64 -7.36
N GLU A 4 -1.06 21.37 -8.11
CA GLU A 4 -2.52 21.38 -7.98
C GLU A 4 -3.14 20.05 -8.42
N LYS A 5 -2.69 19.49 -9.56
CA LYS A 5 -3.12 18.15 -10.00
C LYS A 5 -2.73 17.07 -8.99
N THR A 6 -1.51 17.12 -8.44
CA THR A 6 -1.08 16.16 -7.41
C THR A 6 -1.87 16.30 -6.11
N LEU A 7 -2.14 17.54 -5.65
CA LEU A 7 -2.97 17.79 -4.47
C LEU A 7 -4.41 17.32 -4.70
N MET A 8 -4.97 17.57 -5.88
CA MET A 8 -6.34 17.16 -6.21
C MET A 8 -6.47 15.63 -6.30
N THR A 9 -5.48 14.93 -6.85
CA THR A 9 -5.45 13.45 -6.82
C THR A 9 -5.27 12.90 -5.41
N LEU A 10 -4.44 13.54 -4.58
CA LEU A 10 -4.24 13.11 -3.20
C LEU A 10 -5.50 13.36 -2.36
N ALA A 11 -6.16 14.50 -2.57
CA ALA A 11 -7.43 14.84 -1.93
C ALA A 11 -8.53 13.87 -2.35
N ALA A 12 -8.61 13.50 -3.63
CA ALA A 12 -9.55 12.48 -4.11
C ALA A 12 -9.28 11.11 -3.46
N ALA A 13 -8.01 10.69 -3.37
CA ALA A 13 -7.64 9.45 -2.68
C ALA A 13 -7.99 9.49 -1.19
N ALA A 14 -7.73 10.61 -0.52
CA ALA A 14 -8.08 10.82 0.88
C ALA A 14 -9.60 10.81 1.10
N ALA A 15 -10.37 11.43 0.21
CA ALA A 15 -11.83 11.43 0.26
C ALA A 15 -12.40 10.00 0.08
N ILE A 16 -11.85 9.22 -0.85
CA ILE A 16 -12.24 7.82 -1.04
C ILE A 16 -11.89 6.98 0.20
N ALA A 17 -10.71 7.17 0.77
CA ALA A 17 -10.30 6.47 1.99
C ALA A 17 -11.21 6.83 3.18
N ALA A 18 -11.54 8.10 3.35
CA ALA A 18 -12.46 8.57 4.40
C ALA A 18 -13.88 8.02 4.18
N ALA A 19 -14.40 8.06 2.95
CA ALA A 19 -15.71 7.51 2.61
C ALA A 19 -15.75 5.99 2.87
N ALA A 20 -14.69 5.27 2.52
CA ALA A 20 -14.56 3.85 2.83
C ALA A 20 -14.60 3.62 4.35
N ALA A 21 -13.82 4.36 5.13
CA ALA A 21 -13.82 4.24 6.59
C ALA A 21 -15.23 4.47 7.18
N VAL A 22 -15.92 5.54 6.77
CA VAL A 22 -17.28 5.84 7.25
C VAL A 22 -18.27 4.74 6.85
N SER A 23 -18.17 4.20 5.62
CA SER A 23 -19.03 3.12 5.15
C SER A 23 -18.88 1.83 5.98
N VAL A 24 -17.66 1.52 6.43
CA VAL A 24 -17.36 0.36 7.30
C VAL A 24 -18.05 0.52 8.65
N PHE A 25 -17.97 1.69 9.27
CA PHE A 25 -18.67 1.96 10.54
C PHE A 25 -20.19 1.91 10.36
N ALA A 26 -20.72 2.53 9.30
CA ALA A 26 -22.14 2.49 9.00
C ALA A 26 -22.65 1.05 8.78
N ALA A 27 -21.88 0.22 8.08
CA ALA A 27 -22.20 -1.20 7.89
C ALA A 27 -22.20 -1.98 9.21
N ALA A 28 -21.25 -1.70 10.12
CA ALA A 28 -21.22 -2.32 11.45
C ALA A 28 -22.47 -1.98 12.27
N PHE A 29 -22.89 -0.71 12.28
CA PHE A 29 -24.11 -0.28 12.95
C PHE A 29 -25.38 -0.86 12.30
N ALA A 30 -25.44 -0.90 10.97
CA ALA A 30 -26.55 -1.50 10.25
C ALA A 30 -26.70 -2.99 10.59
N LEU A 31 -25.57 -3.72 10.62
CA LEU A 31 -25.56 -5.13 11.00
C LEU A 31 -26.01 -5.31 12.45
N TYR A 32 -25.50 -4.50 13.38
CA TYR A 32 -25.94 -4.54 14.78
C TYR A 32 -27.44 -4.26 14.91
N ALA A 33 -27.98 -3.27 14.19
CA ALA A 33 -29.39 -2.93 14.23
C ALA A 33 -30.30 -4.04 13.71
N VAL A 34 -29.87 -4.77 12.67
CA VAL A 34 -30.59 -5.95 12.15
C VAL A 34 -30.55 -7.11 13.15
N LEU A 35 -29.46 -7.26 13.90
CA LEU A 35 -29.29 -8.34 14.88
C LEU A 35 -29.94 -8.06 16.25
N ALA A 36 -30.08 -6.78 16.61
CA ALA A 36 -30.66 -6.34 17.88
C ALA A 36 -32.04 -6.96 18.23
N PRO A 37 -32.99 -7.15 17.29
CA PRO A 37 -34.27 -7.79 17.62
C PRO A 37 -34.18 -9.31 17.85
N PHE A 38 -33.10 -9.96 17.43
CA PHE A 38 -32.96 -11.43 17.50
C PHE A 38 -32.00 -11.91 18.61
N LEU A 39 -31.12 -11.04 19.10
CA LEU A 39 -30.03 -11.40 20.01
C LEU A 39 -30.01 -10.46 21.22
N THR A 40 -29.39 -10.94 22.31
CA THR A 40 -29.02 -10.04 23.41
C THR A 40 -27.99 -9.02 22.92
N PRO A 41 -27.89 -7.83 23.55
CA PRO A 41 -26.91 -6.82 23.16
C PRO A 41 -25.47 -7.36 23.07
N ALA A 42 -25.11 -8.25 24.01
CA ALA A 42 -23.81 -8.93 24.00
C ALA A 42 -23.64 -9.89 22.81
N GLY A 43 -24.69 -10.65 22.46
CA GLY A 43 -24.69 -11.56 21.32
C GLY A 43 -24.58 -10.83 19.97
N ALA A 44 -25.34 -9.75 19.79
CA ALA A 44 -25.28 -8.94 18.58
C ALA A 44 -23.88 -8.32 18.36
N ALA A 45 -23.27 -7.79 19.43
CA ALA A 45 -21.91 -7.25 19.36
C ALA A 45 -20.86 -8.33 19.02
N ALA A 46 -21.00 -9.53 19.58
CA ALA A 46 -20.10 -10.65 19.30
C ALA A 46 -20.16 -11.07 17.82
N VAL A 47 -21.35 -11.11 17.21
CA VAL A 47 -21.49 -11.46 15.80
C VAL A 47 -20.89 -10.38 14.89
N VAL A 48 -21.15 -9.10 15.17
CA VAL A 48 -20.53 -8.00 14.42
C VAL A 48 -18.99 -8.10 14.51
N ALA A 49 -18.45 -8.31 15.71
CA ALA A 49 -17.02 -8.50 15.92
C ALA A 49 -16.47 -9.71 15.13
N ALA A 50 -17.17 -10.84 15.15
CA ALA A 50 -16.78 -12.03 14.41
C ALA A 50 -16.76 -11.82 12.89
N VAL A 51 -17.76 -11.11 12.33
CA VAL A 51 -17.82 -10.81 10.90
C VAL A 51 -16.65 -9.92 10.48
N PHE A 52 -16.38 -8.83 11.19
CA PHE A 52 -15.25 -7.95 10.86
C PHE A 52 -13.89 -8.63 11.11
N ALA A 53 -13.75 -9.41 12.17
CA ALA A 53 -12.55 -10.21 12.42
C ALA A 53 -12.29 -11.19 11.27
N LEU A 54 -13.33 -11.85 10.74
CA LEU A 54 -13.21 -12.75 9.60
C LEU A 54 -12.76 -12.01 8.34
N VAL A 55 -13.35 -10.85 8.04
CA VAL A 55 -12.94 -10.03 6.88
C VAL A 55 -11.47 -9.61 6.99
N VAL A 56 -11.04 -9.15 8.17
CA VAL A 56 -9.65 -8.76 8.42
C VAL A 56 -8.72 -9.96 8.33
N ALA A 57 -9.10 -11.11 8.89
CA ALA A 57 -8.32 -12.34 8.82
C ALA A 57 -8.13 -12.82 7.37
N LEU A 58 -9.20 -12.84 6.57
CA LEU A 58 -9.14 -13.22 5.15
C LEU A 58 -8.27 -12.24 4.35
N THR A 59 -8.44 -10.93 4.57
CA THR A 59 -7.64 -9.91 3.88
C THR A 59 -6.16 -10.03 4.27
N GLY A 60 -5.87 -10.20 5.57
CA GLY A 60 -4.53 -10.41 6.09
C GLY A 60 -3.89 -11.67 5.51
N LEU A 61 -4.63 -12.77 5.41
CA LEU A 61 -4.15 -14.02 4.82
C LEU A 61 -3.82 -13.87 3.33
N ILE A 62 -4.67 -13.18 2.56
CA ILE A 62 -4.42 -12.90 1.13
C ILE A 62 -3.18 -12.01 0.96
N VAL A 63 -3.01 -11.00 1.81
CA VAL A 63 -1.85 -10.11 1.75
C VAL A 63 -0.57 -10.85 2.16
N ALA A 64 -0.61 -11.63 3.24
CA ALA A 64 0.52 -12.41 3.73
C ALA A 64 0.96 -13.48 2.69
N SER A 65 0.01 -14.25 2.16
CA SER A 65 0.31 -15.26 1.13
C SER A 65 0.91 -14.65 -0.14
N ARG A 66 0.48 -13.45 -0.53
CA ARG A 66 1.09 -12.72 -1.65
C ARG A 66 2.48 -12.19 -1.34
N ALA A 67 2.71 -11.71 -0.13
CA ALA A 67 4.04 -11.26 0.30
C ALA A 67 5.03 -12.42 0.33
N GLU A 68 4.61 -13.61 0.76
CA GLU A 68 5.41 -14.83 0.73
C GLU A 68 5.72 -15.26 -0.70
N ALA A 69 4.72 -15.27 -1.60
CA ALA A 69 4.93 -15.59 -3.01
C ALA A 69 5.87 -14.59 -3.73
N ALA A 70 5.79 -13.31 -3.38
CA ALA A 70 6.71 -12.29 -3.87
C ALA A 70 8.13 -12.51 -3.32
N SER A 71 8.27 -12.86 -2.05
CA SER A 71 9.55 -13.14 -1.40
C SER A 71 10.22 -14.40 -1.96
N ALA A 72 9.44 -15.44 -2.26
CA ALA A 72 9.93 -16.66 -2.90
C ALA A 72 10.47 -16.40 -4.32
N ARG A 73 9.77 -15.56 -5.11
CA ARG A 73 10.26 -15.12 -6.42
C ARG A 73 11.54 -14.27 -6.32
N ALA A 74 11.66 -13.45 -5.28
CA ALA A 74 12.86 -12.65 -5.05
C ALA A 74 14.10 -13.51 -4.70
N ARG A 75 13.92 -14.65 -4.00
CA ARG A 75 15.02 -15.58 -3.68
C ARG A 75 15.47 -16.47 -4.84
N HIS A 76 14.69 -16.56 -5.93
CA HIS A 76 15.08 -17.29 -7.15
C HIS A 76 15.61 -16.37 -8.26
N ALA A 77 15.73 -15.07 -8.00
CA ALA A 77 16.43 -14.14 -8.88
C ALA A 77 17.94 -14.17 -8.55
N ALA A 78 18.72 -14.82 -9.42
CA ALA A 78 20.17 -14.68 -9.51
C ALA A 78 20.57 -13.18 -9.68
N PRO A 79 21.83 -12.79 -9.44
CA PRO A 79 22.21 -11.43 -9.04
C PRO A 79 21.77 -10.35 -10.04
N PRO A 80 21.42 -9.14 -9.57
CA PRO A 80 20.71 -8.15 -10.37
C PRO A 80 21.64 -7.55 -11.42
N HIS A 81 21.34 -7.83 -12.69
CA HIS A 81 21.76 -6.94 -13.76
C HIS A 81 20.81 -5.74 -13.76
N VAL A 82 21.39 -4.55 -13.53
CA VAL A 82 20.71 -3.26 -13.36
C VAL A 82 19.81 -2.87 -14.53
N ASP A 83 20.02 -3.43 -15.71
CA ASP A 83 19.24 -3.13 -16.92
C ASP A 83 17.83 -3.74 -16.91
N GLY A 84 17.57 -4.78 -16.10
CA GLY A 84 16.29 -5.50 -16.10
C GLY A 84 15.26 -5.05 -15.05
N LEU A 85 15.64 -4.19 -14.10
CA LEU A 85 14.73 -3.76 -13.02
C LEU A 85 13.69 -2.76 -13.53
N THR A 86 14.11 -1.82 -14.39
CA THR A 86 13.24 -0.80 -14.97
C THR A 86 12.21 -1.43 -15.92
N GLU A 87 12.64 -2.36 -16.78
CA GLU A 87 11.75 -3.11 -17.68
C GLU A 87 10.68 -3.89 -16.89
N ARG A 88 11.10 -4.60 -15.83
CA ARG A 88 10.18 -5.35 -14.96
C ARG A 88 9.25 -4.47 -14.14
N LEU A 89 9.72 -3.30 -13.69
CA LEU A 89 8.87 -2.32 -13.02
C LEU A 89 7.81 -1.78 -13.98
N VAL A 90 8.18 -1.51 -15.23
CA VAL A 90 7.25 -1.06 -16.28
C VAL A 90 6.22 -2.13 -16.59
N ASP A 91 6.62 -3.39 -16.78
CA ASP A 91 5.68 -4.48 -17.04
C ASP A 91 4.76 -4.76 -15.84
N MET A 92 5.27 -4.67 -14.61
CA MET A 92 4.46 -4.85 -13.41
C MET A 92 3.44 -3.73 -13.20
N VAL A 93 3.80 -2.49 -13.55
CA VAL A 93 2.89 -1.34 -13.54
C VAL A 93 1.83 -1.49 -14.64
N LYS A 94 2.20 -2.00 -15.82
CA LYS A 94 1.27 -2.25 -16.94
C LYS A 94 0.28 -3.37 -16.63
N ASP A 95 0.75 -4.48 -16.05
CA ASP A 95 -0.11 -5.64 -15.80
C ASP A 95 -1.04 -5.45 -14.61
N ARG A 96 -0.59 -4.81 -13.52
CA ARG A 96 -1.38 -4.67 -12.29
C ARG A 96 -1.21 -3.30 -11.61
N PRO A 97 -1.70 -2.21 -12.21
CA PRO A 97 -1.49 -0.85 -11.72
C PRO A 97 -2.03 -0.63 -10.29
N LEU A 98 -3.19 -1.19 -9.97
CA LEU A 98 -3.78 -1.07 -8.63
C LEU A 98 -2.94 -1.75 -7.53
N LEU A 99 -2.35 -2.91 -7.84
CA LEU A 99 -1.47 -3.60 -6.89
C LEU A 99 -0.13 -2.90 -6.76
N SER A 100 0.39 -2.33 -7.85
CA SER A 100 1.63 -1.56 -7.84
C SER A 100 1.50 -0.29 -7.01
N ILE A 101 0.36 0.40 -7.05
CA ILE A 101 0.08 1.56 -6.18
C ILE A 101 0.02 1.12 -4.71
N GLY A 102 -0.68 0.02 -4.40
CA GLY A 102 -0.75 -0.51 -3.03
C GLY A 102 0.63 -0.93 -2.50
N ALA A 103 1.44 -1.58 -3.33
CA ALA A 103 2.80 -1.99 -2.98
C ALA A 103 3.74 -0.79 -2.80
N ALA A 104 3.65 0.23 -3.67
CA ALA A 104 4.44 1.45 -3.55
C ALA A 104 4.10 2.23 -2.29
N LEU A 105 2.81 2.34 -1.94
CA LEU A 105 2.37 2.97 -0.69
C LEU A 105 2.86 2.20 0.54
N ALA A 106 2.74 0.86 0.54
CA ALA A 106 3.23 0.03 1.62
C ALA A 106 4.76 0.13 1.80
N ALA A 107 5.51 0.11 0.70
CA ALA A 107 6.96 0.30 0.71
C ALA A 107 7.34 1.70 1.21
N GLY A 108 6.61 2.74 0.81
CA GLY A 108 6.81 4.11 1.29
C GLY A 108 6.61 4.24 2.80
N VAL A 109 5.53 3.68 3.34
CA VAL A 109 5.26 3.68 4.80
C VAL A 109 6.31 2.88 5.56
N PHE A 110 6.77 1.75 5.03
CA PHE A 110 7.81 0.93 5.66
C PHE A 110 9.19 1.62 5.64
N ALA A 111 9.52 2.34 4.56
CA ALA A 111 10.74 3.13 4.46
C ALA A 111 10.74 4.27 5.49
N LEU A 112 9.61 4.96 5.67
CA LEU A 112 9.45 6.02 6.68
C LEU A 112 9.60 5.51 8.12
N LYS A 113 9.24 4.26 8.38
CA LYS A 113 9.42 3.62 9.69
C LYS A 113 10.86 3.20 9.98
N ASN A 114 11.73 3.11 8.98
CA ASN A 114 13.13 2.73 9.15
C ASN A 114 14.08 3.89 8.77
N PRO A 115 14.66 4.60 9.74
CA PRO A 115 15.47 5.79 9.48
C PRO A 115 16.73 5.49 8.65
N THR A 116 17.26 4.27 8.76
CA THR A 116 18.41 3.80 7.98
C THR A 116 18.10 3.65 6.49
N PHE A 117 16.90 3.20 6.11
CA PHE A 117 16.47 3.11 4.70
C PHE A 117 16.11 4.48 4.13
N THR A 118 15.53 5.37 4.95
CA THR A 118 15.27 6.75 4.52
C THR A 118 16.58 7.48 4.19
N ALA A 119 17.63 7.28 4.98
CA ALA A 119 18.94 7.87 4.74
C ALA A 119 19.63 7.34 3.47
N SER A 120 19.52 6.04 3.19
CA SER A 120 20.09 5.44 1.98
C SER A 120 19.37 5.86 0.70
N VAL A 121 18.04 6.02 0.76
CA VAL A 121 17.26 6.56 -0.35
C VAL A 121 17.59 8.05 -0.55
N ALA A 122 17.65 8.84 0.53
CA ALA A 122 18.02 10.25 0.44
C ALA A 122 19.44 10.45 -0.13
N SER A 123 20.41 9.64 0.30
CA SER A 123 21.78 9.72 -0.20
C SER A 123 21.90 9.29 -1.67
N ALA A 124 21.17 8.26 -2.10
CA ALA A 124 21.09 7.86 -3.50
C ALA A 124 20.47 8.96 -4.38
N PHE A 125 19.39 9.61 -3.92
CA PHE A 125 18.80 10.76 -4.62
C PHE A 125 19.73 11.98 -4.67
N MET A 126 20.52 12.23 -3.62
CA MET A 126 21.52 13.30 -3.62
C MET A 126 22.73 12.99 -4.51
N ALA A 127 23.16 11.73 -4.56
CA ALA A 127 24.26 11.27 -5.42
C ALA A 127 23.89 11.35 -6.90
N SER A 128 22.67 10.93 -7.27
CA SER A 128 22.16 11.07 -8.64
C SER A 128 22.10 12.53 -9.09
N ARG A 129 21.84 13.48 -8.18
CA ARG A 129 21.86 14.92 -8.49
C ARG A 129 23.26 15.50 -8.73
N ARG A 130 24.31 14.87 -8.19
CA ARG A 130 25.70 15.30 -8.43
C ARG A 130 26.27 14.72 -9.72
N ALA A 131 25.77 13.56 -10.17
CA ALA A 131 26.20 12.92 -11.41
C ALA A 131 25.73 13.64 -12.69
N SER A 132 24.77 14.57 -12.58
CA SER A 132 24.22 15.35 -13.70
C SER A 132 24.90 16.72 -13.93
N SER A 133 26.05 16.99 -13.32
CA SER A 133 26.84 18.20 -13.61
C SER A 133 27.77 17.96 -14.81
N PRO A 134 27.74 18.79 -15.87
CA PRO A 134 28.61 18.61 -17.04
C PRO A 134 30.09 18.87 -16.69
N PRO A 135 31.05 18.22 -17.37
CA PRO A 135 32.47 18.44 -17.11
C PRO A 135 32.91 19.86 -17.46
N PRO A 136 33.88 20.46 -16.74
CA PRO A 136 34.35 21.81 -17.00
C PRO A 136 35.03 21.90 -18.38
N PRO A 137 34.81 22.98 -19.14
CA PRO A 137 35.53 23.21 -20.39
C PRO A 137 37.02 23.39 -20.09
N ARG A 138 37.85 22.63 -20.81
CA ARG A 138 39.31 22.82 -20.85
C ARG A 138 39.67 24.03 -21.68
#